data_AF-A0AAN6W8Z4-F1
#
_entry.id   AF-A0AAN6W8Z4-F1
#
_cell.length_a   1.000
_cell.length_b   1.000
_cell.length_c   1.000
_cell.angle_alpha   90.00
_cell.angle_beta   90.00
_cell.angle_gamma   90.00
#
_symmetry.space_group_name_H-M   'P 1'
#
loop_
_entity.id
_entity.type
_entity.pdbx_description
1 polymer ?
#
loop_
_entity_poly.entity_id
_entity_poly.type
_entity_poly.pdbx_seq_one_letter_code
_entity_poly.pdbx_strand_id
1 'polypeptide(L)'
;MPRQYVVFGRPVPRLGSRHISLIFVCLGLFALFSLLFSFPSEPSEGVALTTTDATAPKPAGHKFGIPKSLKSPWLKKLNPFKPPSHPPQRQKNDTDGESSWYSDWRWLTMPFSSSITLDEDRAVLPVLTKRTPIYCYYDTTVEKDKANKEVESDLLLAWRRAWWAKGFQPTILSPAEAMNNPLYEELQKVEGMTDLLRTDLMRWLAWDNMGGGLLAHNLLFPMGAYDDPLLTYLRRGEFPSLTRWNDLDDGLFVGPKVEVETAIKLAMASPHVKVVKGLLAAIQDKSEDPFTVDTNPKALAFYSARNIEVKYPKVGEDITATRVSGMKKLNQLINAHLHLAWQNTYFKGISVVKPLPHHTTHLIKPAYKLAQRLSHCPESPLPKTCPPNMPKCTPCDDTHPLSVTTPAHYANTTGIFTIGTVPHPLTMLTLSSLNSDLTIPFIRRHTDRDPWIYDLTTTISPKGIPAAPRVVKFKEIVASDPTLASSLWLQAENPSSLSNSDLDWIFGFEIPSEASYPDDEGKGGLPPMHDKTYGPVPEEKELEMERTLLEKVKRVVMEKKERLTGEKKVIREAAEAWNLADGEAWRFVRAWMGRASVERRRWEGEERRYVGGMGSEKRDYS
;
A
#
# COMPACT_ATOMS: atom_id res chain seq x y z
N MET A 1 63.79 -10.77 -35.23
CA MET A 1 62.77 -10.36 -34.24
C MET A 1 61.77 -11.51 -34.04
N PRO A 2 61.46 -11.95 -32.82
CA PRO A 2 60.55 -13.09 -32.61
C PRO A 2 59.08 -12.67 -32.83
N ARG A 3 58.32 -13.48 -33.58
CA ARG A 3 56.90 -13.27 -33.91
C ARG A 3 56.03 -13.32 -32.66
N GLN A 4 55.21 -12.30 -32.45
CA GLN A 4 54.22 -12.19 -31.38
C GLN A 4 52.84 -12.56 -31.92
N TYR A 5 52.25 -13.65 -31.42
CA TYR A 5 50.94 -14.11 -31.87
C TYR A 5 49.82 -13.32 -31.18
N VAL A 6 48.83 -12.89 -31.97
CA VAL A 6 47.69 -12.06 -31.55
C VAL A 6 46.41 -12.83 -31.83
N VAL A 7 45.51 -12.93 -30.85
CA VAL A 7 44.19 -13.56 -30.99
C VAL A 7 43.15 -12.55 -30.51
N PHE A 8 42.13 -12.27 -31.34
CA PHE A 8 41.11 -11.22 -31.12
C PHE A 8 41.69 -9.85 -30.75
N GLY A 9 42.72 -9.42 -31.50
CA GLY A 9 43.31 -8.08 -31.35
C GLY A 9 44.10 -7.86 -30.06
N ARG A 10 44.32 -8.89 -29.25
CA ARG A 10 45.17 -8.82 -28.05
C ARG A 10 46.38 -9.74 -28.16
N PRO A 11 47.59 -9.28 -27.82
CA PRO A 11 48.78 -10.12 -27.82
C PRO A 11 48.63 -11.22 -26.77
N VAL A 12 48.86 -12.48 -27.17
CA VAL A 12 48.78 -13.60 -26.23
C VAL A 12 49.91 -13.43 -25.20
N PRO A 13 49.59 -13.28 -23.90
CA PRO A 13 50.61 -13.09 -22.87
C PRO A 13 51.51 -14.33 -22.78
N ARG A 14 52.82 -14.11 -22.65
CA ARG A 14 53.80 -15.20 -22.51
C ARG A 14 53.48 -16.00 -21.25
N LEU A 15 53.04 -17.25 -21.43
CA LEU A 15 52.79 -18.19 -20.34
C LEU A 15 54.10 -18.49 -19.60
N GLY A 16 54.30 -17.84 -18.45
CA GLY A 16 55.41 -18.15 -17.54
C GLY A 16 55.19 -19.49 -16.83
N SER A 17 56.28 -20.20 -16.49
CA SER A 17 56.29 -21.55 -15.91
C SER A 17 55.42 -21.71 -14.63
N ARG A 18 55.13 -20.61 -13.93
CA ARG A 18 54.27 -20.57 -12.75
C ARG A 18 52.80 -20.88 -13.07
N HIS A 19 52.28 -20.46 -14.23
CA HIS A 19 50.88 -20.72 -14.61
C HIS A 19 50.68 -22.16 -15.08
N ILE A 20 51.68 -22.76 -15.74
CA ILE A 20 51.65 -24.17 -16.14
C ILE A 20 51.68 -25.08 -14.91
N SER A 21 52.53 -24.74 -13.93
CA SER A 21 52.58 -25.49 -12.65
C SER A 21 51.24 -25.46 -11.91
N LEU A 22 50.55 -24.31 -11.93
CA LEU A 22 49.24 -24.15 -11.28
C LEU A 22 48.14 -24.96 -11.98
N ILE A 23 48.16 -25.02 -13.31
CA ILE A 23 47.24 -25.86 -14.10
C ILE A 23 47.46 -27.36 -13.81
N PHE A 24 48.72 -27.81 -13.71
CA PHE A 24 49.01 -29.21 -13.37
C PHE A 24 48.59 -29.58 -11.94
N VAL A 25 48.73 -28.66 -10.98
CA VAL A 25 48.23 -28.86 -9.61
C VAL A 25 46.70 -28.93 -9.60
N CYS A 26 46.01 -28.06 -10.35
CA CYS A 26 44.55 -28.12 -10.45
C CYS A 26 44.05 -29.40 -11.14
N LEU A 27 44.72 -29.86 -12.20
CA LEU A 27 44.40 -31.14 -12.85
C LEU A 27 44.68 -32.33 -11.94
N GLY A 28 45.76 -32.30 -11.16
CA GLY A 28 46.06 -33.34 -10.17
C GLY A 28 45.01 -33.41 -9.06
N LEU A 29 44.57 -32.27 -8.54
CA LEU A 29 43.49 -32.19 -7.55
C LEU A 29 42.15 -32.67 -8.12
N PHE A 30 41.84 -32.33 -9.38
CA PHE A 30 40.64 -32.81 -10.05
C PHE A 30 40.66 -34.34 -10.24
N ALA A 31 41.78 -34.91 -10.69
CA ALA A 31 41.93 -36.36 -10.86
C ALA A 31 41.81 -37.13 -9.53
N LEU A 32 42.39 -36.59 -8.44
CA LEU A 32 42.24 -37.14 -7.08
C LEU A 32 40.80 -37.10 -6.60
N PHE A 33 40.07 -36.01 -6.89
CA PHE A 33 38.67 -35.88 -6.55
C PHE A 33 37.81 -36.87 -7.37
N SER A 34 38.07 -37.03 -8.66
CA SER A 34 37.35 -37.99 -9.51
C SER A 34 37.58 -39.44 -9.05
N LEU A 35 38.80 -39.81 -8.63
CA LEU A 35 39.11 -41.14 -8.10
C LEU A 35 38.42 -41.44 -6.76
N LEU A 36 38.26 -40.43 -5.90
CA LEU A 36 37.57 -40.61 -4.61
C LEU A 36 36.05 -40.75 -4.74
N PHE A 37 35.46 -40.26 -5.84
CA PHE A 37 34.01 -40.26 -6.06
C PHE A 37 33.54 -41.24 -7.15
N SER A 38 34.46 -41.97 -7.80
CA SER A 38 34.15 -42.96 -8.84
C SER A 38 34.60 -44.36 -8.42
N PHE A 39 34.00 -44.92 -7.38
CA PHE A 39 33.94 -46.36 -7.18
C PHE A 39 32.50 -46.82 -7.41
N PRO A 40 32.23 -47.65 -8.44
CA PRO A 40 30.95 -48.32 -8.57
C PRO A 40 30.88 -49.48 -7.56
N SER A 41 29.83 -49.47 -6.75
CA SER A 41 29.46 -50.61 -5.90
C SER A 41 28.94 -51.76 -6.79
N GLU A 42 29.72 -52.84 -6.91
CA GLU A 42 29.24 -54.12 -7.45
C GLU A 42 28.27 -54.81 -6.48
N PRO A 43 27.22 -55.49 -6.97
CA PRO A 43 26.38 -56.37 -6.17
C PRO A 43 26.87 -57.83 -6.29
N SER A 44 27.21 -58.48 -5.17
CA SER A 44 27.43 -59.93 -5.13
C SER A 44 26.22 -60.63 -4.52
N GLU A 45 25.56 -61.47 -5.32
CA GLU A 45 24.56 -62.44 -4.90
C GLU A 45 25.18 -63.60 -4.07
N GLY A 46 24.40 -64.08 -3.10
CA GLY A 46 24.31 -65.51 -2.73
C GLY A 46 25.33 -66.08 -1.74
N VAL A 47 24.88 -66.43 -0.53
CA VAL A 47 24.80 -67.81 0.03
C VAL A 47 24.19 -67.73 1.44
N ALA A 48 23.16 -68.54 1.69
CA ALA A 48 22.50 -68.72 2.98
C ALA A 48 23.24 -69.75 3.85
N LEU A 49 23.23 -69.58 5.19
CA LEU A 49 22.99 -70.63 6.20
C LEU A 49 23.11 -70.12 7.66
N THR A 50 22.07 -70.45 8.45
CA THR A 50 22.02 -70.82 9.89
C THR A 50 22.43 -69.86 11.02
N THR A 51 21.40 -69.37 11.73
CA THR A 51 21.18 -69.37 13.19
C THR A 51 22.36 -69.57 14.16
N THR A 52 22.63 -68.60 15.04
CA THR A 52 22.36 -68.62 16.51
C THR A 52 23.21 -67.56 17.26
N ASP A 53 22.57 -66.93 18.24
CA ASP A 53 23.00 -66.09 19.37
C ASP A 53 24.40 -65.46 19.51
N ALA A 54 24.33 -64.24 20.10
CA ALA A 54 25.31 -63.56 20.96
C ALA A 54 26.58 -62.97 20.32
N THR A 55 26.52 -61.68 19.99
CA THR A 55 27.37 -60.57 20.52
C THR A 55 27.34 -59.38 19.57
N ALA A 56 26.99 -58.19 20.09
CA ALA A 56 26.94 -56.96 19.31
C ALA A 56 28.35 -56.44 18.97
N PRO A 57 28.54 -55.88 17.76
CA PRO A 57 29.50 -54.80 17.54
C PRO A 57 28.75 -53.49 17.22
N LYS A 58 29.05 -52.45 18.01
CA LYS A 58 28.60 -51.06 17.83
C LYS A 58 29.03 -50.55 16.44
N PRO A 59 28.17 -49.88 15.66
CA PRO A 59 28.60 -49.21 14.44
C PRO A 59 29.49 -48.01 14.79
N ALA A 60 30.73 -48.05 14.32
CA ALA A 60 31.69 -46.95 14.42
C ALA A 60 31.16 -45.71 13.70
N GLY A 61 30.87 -44.66 14.47
CA GLY A 61 30.50 -43.36 13.93
C GLY A 61 31.69 -42.69 13.26
N HIS A 62 31.71 -42.67 11.92
CA HIS A 62 32.56 -41.77 11.16
C HIS A 62 32.03 -40.34 11.30
N LYS A 63 32.51 -39.62 12.31
CA LYS A 63 32.34 -38.17 12.43
C LYS A 63 33.19 -37.50 11.36
N PHE A 64 32.56 -37.00 10.30
CA PHE A 64 33.19 -36.07 9.37
C PHE A 64 33.58 -34.78 10.13
N GLY A 65 34.86 -34.67 10.50
CA GLY A 65 35.41 -33.46 11.08
C GLY A 65 35.74 -32.44 9.99
N ILE A 66 34.93 -31.39 9.86
CA ILE A 66 35.23 -30.26 8.98
C ILE A 66 36.53 -29.58 9.48
N PRO A 67 37.53 -29.31 8.61
CA PRO A 67 38.78 -28.68 9.00
C PRO A 67 38.56 -27.32 9.68
N LYS A 68 39.27 -27.07 10.78
CA LYS A 68 39.15 -25.83 11.59
C LYS A 68 39.57 -24.54 10.85
N SER A 69 40.03 -24.61 9.60
CA SER A 69 40.50 -23.48 8.79
C SER A 69 39.41 -22.76 7.96
N LEU A 70 38.18 -23.29 7.88
CA LEU A 70 37.06 -22.70 7.12
C LEU A 70 36.19 -21.74 7.95
N LYS A 71 36.79 -20.97 8.88
CA LYS A 71 36.06 -19.99 9.71
C LYS A 71 36.02 -18.62 9.04
N SER A 72 35.37 -18.48 7.88
CA SER A 72 35.01 -17.16 7.37
C SER A 72 33.66 -16.71 7.95
N PRO A 73 33.47 -15.42 8.29
CA PRO A 73 32.19 -14.89 8.76
C PRO A 73 31.05 -15.10 7.74
N TRP A 74 31.39 -15.16 6.45
CA TRP A 74 30.45 -15.41 5.36
C TRP A 74 29.94 -16.85 5.35
N LEU A 75 30.79 -17.84 5.62
CA LEU A 75 30.39 -19.25 5.72
C LEU A 75 29.50 -19.53 6.96
N LYS A 76 29.65 -18.75 8.04
CA LYS A 76 28.74 -18.82 9.21
C LYS A 76 27.32 -18.31 8.89
N LYS A 77 27.13 -17.43 7.90
CA LYS A 77 25.79 -17.04 7.43
C LYS A 77 25.08 -18.18 6.68
N LEU A 78 25.85 -19.09 6.07
CA LEU A 78 25.36 -20.20 5.25
C LEU A 78 25.25 -21.54 5.99
N ASN A 79 25.53 -21.61 7.31
CA ASN A 79 25.41 -22.86 8.07
C ASN A 79 23.92 -23.23 8.28
N PRO A 80 23.42 -24.35 7.71
CA PRO A 80 22.04 -24.80 7.90
C PRO A 80 21.79 -25.45 9.27
N PHE A 81 22.84 -25.73 10.06
CA PHE A 81 22.75 -26.34 11.39
C PHE A 81 23.06 -25.34 12.51
N LYS A 82 22.41 -24.16 12.47
CA LYS A 82 22.47 -23.23 13.60
C LYS A 82 21.59 -23.75 14.74
N PRO A 83 22.03 -23.66 16.01
CA PRO A 83 21.13 -23.88 17.12
C PRO A 83 19.96 -22.89 17.02
N PRO A 84 18.74 -23.30 17.41
CA PRO A 84 17.57 -22.44 17.35
C PRO A 84 17.85 -21.15 18.14
N SER A 85 17.71 -20.00 17.47
CA SER A 85 17.81 -18.69 18.11
C SER A 85 16.47 -18.36 18.77
N HIS A 86 16.48 -17.55 19.82
CA HIS A 86 15.25 -16.97 20.33
C HIS A 86 14.56 -16.16 19.22
N PRO A 87 13.21 -16.19 19.16
CA PRO A 87 12.47 -15.35 18.23
C PRO A 87 12.78 -13.87 18.52
N PRO A 88 12.77 -12.99 17.50
CA PRO A 88 12.97 -11.57 17.71
C PRO A 88 11.89 -11.01 18.64
N GLN A 89 12.27 -10.03 19.46
CA GLN A 89 11.35 -9.37 20.38
C GLN A 89 10.13 -8.83 19.63
N ARG A 90 8.95 -8.91 20.28
CA ARG A 90 7.71 -8.37 19.72
C ARG A 90 7.78 -6.84 19.63
N GLN A 91 7.34 -6.31 18.51
CA GLN A 91 7.26 -4.86 18.27
C GLN A 91 5.92 -4.35 18.80
N LYS A 92 5.80 -3.04 19.08
CA LYS A 92 4.50 -2.48 19.47
C LYS A 92 3.54 -2.55 18.28
N ASN A 93 2.28 -2.93 18.54
CA ASN A 93 1.21 -3.03 17.54
C ASN A 93 1.58 -3.94 16.36
N ASP A 94 2.10 -5.13 16.65
CA ASP A 94 2.59 -6.07 15.65
C ASP A 94 1.59 -7.17 15.28
N THR A 95 0.32 -7.00 15.65
CA THR A 95 -0.77 -7.95 15.44
C THR A 95 -2.10 -7.27 15.09
N ASP A 96 -2.88 -7.86 14.19
CA ASP A 96 -4.29 -7.56 13.95
C ASP A 96 -5.08 -8.87 13.82
N GLY A 97 -5.93 -9.17 14.80
CA GLY A 97 -6.61 -10.46 14.90
C GLY A 97 -5.62 -11.64 14.96
N GLU A 98 -5.59 -12.45 13.90
CA GLU A 98 -4.65 -13.58 13.77
C GLU A 98 -3.47 -13.28 12.83
N SER A 99 -3.42 -12.07 12.26
CA SER A 99 -2.27 -11.63 11.47
C SER A 99 -1.20 -11.05 12.39
N SER A 100 0.07 -11.40 12.15
CA SER A 100 1.19 -10.85 12.90
C SER A 100 2.33 -10.47 11.97
N TRP A 101 3.08 -9.43 12.32
CA TRP A 101 4.18 -8.96 11.50
C TRP A 101 5.43 -8.56 12.29
N TYR A 102 6.54 -8.46 11.59
CA TYR A 102 7.80 -7.91 12.07
C TYR A 102 8.29 -6.88 11.04
N SER A 103 8.53 -5.66 11.48
CA SER A 103 9.00 -4.59 10.60
C SER A 103 10.52 -4.61 10.56
N ASP A 104 11.11 -4.82 9.39
CA ASP A 104 12.55 -4.86 9.17
C ASP A 104 12.89 -4.28 7.79
N TRP A 105 14.01 -3.57 7.68
CA TRP A 105 14.51 -3.06 6.40
C TRP A 105 14.92 -4.20 5.45
N ARG A 106 15.18 -5.40 5.97
CA ARG A 106 15.53 -6.62 5.21
C ARG A 106 14.35 -7.36 4.59
N TRP A 107 13.16 -6.79 4.60
CA TRP A 107 11.92 -7.42 4.13
C TRP A 107 11.98 -7.91 2.66
N LEU A 108 12.79 -7.29 1.79
CA LEU A 108 13.06 -7.74 0.42
C LEU A 108 14.30 -8.65 0.28
N THR A 109 15.14 -8.75 1.30
CA THR A 109 16.38 -9.53 1.23
C THR A 109 16.13 -11.03 1.35
N MET A 110 15.09 -11.42 2.08
CA MET A 110 14.74 -12.83 2.30
C MET A 110 13.35 -13.12 1.72
N PRO A 111 13.19 -14.20 0.92
CA PRO A 111 11.90 -14.54 0.32
C PRO A 111 10.86 -14.91 1.37
N PHE A 112 11.25 -15.65 2.41
CA PHE A 112 10.34 -16.17 3.43
C PHE A 112 10.54 -15.46 4.76
N SER A 113 9.45 -14.99 5.35
CA SER A 113 9.44 -14.25 6.62
C SER A 113 9.99 -15.08 7.79
N SER A 114 9.67 -16.37 7.81
CA SER A 114 10.14 -17.35 8.81
C SER A 114 11.67 -17.42 8.94
N SER A 115 12.41 -17.07 7.88
CA SER A 115 13.89 -17.03 7.93
C SER A 115 14.44 -15.92 8.84
N ILE A 116 13.63 -14.90 9.13
CA ILE A 116 13.98 -13.77 10.00
C ILE A 116 13.25 -13.89 11.34
N THR A 117 11.96 -14.21 11.31
CA THR A 117 11.11 -14.26 12.51
C THR A 117 11.25 -15.55 13.31
N LEU A 118 11.73 -16.63 12.70
CA LEU A 118 11.69 -17.99 13.26
C LEU A 118 10.26 -18.45 13.62
N ASP A 119 9.26 -17.80 13.03
CA ASP A 119 7.83 -18.01 13.23
C ASP A 119 7.16 -18.01 11.86
N GLU A 120 6.48 -19.12 11.54
CA GLU A 120 5.84 -19.34 10.23
C GLU A 120 4.59 -18.46 10.03
N ASP A 121 3.94 -18.04 11.11
CA ASP A 121 2.71 -17.24 11.06
C ASP A 121 2.97 -15.72 11.08
N ARG A 122 4.25 -15.33 11.14
CA ARG A 122 4.67 -13.93 11.24
C ARG A 122 5.30 -13.44 9.94
N ALA A 123 4.69 -12.45 9.31
CA ALA A 123 5.20 -11.84 8.08
C ALA A 123 6.24 -10.75 8.36
N VAL A 124 7.26 -10.60 7.51
CA VAL A 124 8.20 -9.49 7.56
C VAL A 124 7.73 -8.40 6.62
N LEU A 125 7.46 -7.20 7.15
CA LEU A 125 6.99 -6.03 6.41
C LEU A 125 8.08 -4.94 6.36
N PRO A 126 8.06 -4.00 5.40
CA PRO A 126 8.95 -2.84 5.43
C PRO A 126 8.73 -2.01 6.70
N VAL A 127 9.72 -1.25 7.12
CA VAL A 127 9.55 -0.31 8.24
C VAL A 127 8.45 0.70 7.90
N LEU A 128 7.49 0.86 8.81
CA LEU A 128 6.43 1.85 8.64
C LEU A 128 7.04 3.25 8.73
N THR A 129 7.01 3.99 7.63
CA THR A 129 7.48 5.37 7.58
C THR A 129 6.54 6.27 8.37
N LYS A 130 7.10 7.20 9.15
CA LYS A 130 6.29 8.22 9.82
C LYS A 130 5.68 9.13 8.75
N ARG A 131 4.36 9.24 8.74
CA ARG A 131 3.63 10.16 7.86
C ARG A 131 3.91 11.60 8.29
N THR A 132 4.10 12.48 7.33
CA THR A 132 4.25 13.91 7.60
C THR A 132 2.89 14.49 8.03
N PRO A 133 2.81 15.19 9.17
CA PRO A 133 1.56 15.76 9.62
C PRO A 133 1.16 16.93 8.71
N ILE A 134 -0.14 17.01 8.41
CA ILE A 134 -0.75 18.14 7.73
C ILE A 134 -1.88 18.69 8.57
N TYR A 135 -1.82 19.98 8.84
CA TYR A 135 -2.72 20.65 9.76
C TYR A 135 -3.80 21.39 8.99
N CYS A 136 -5.04 21.35 9.47
CA CYS A 136 -6.04 22.34 9.12
C CYS A 136 -6.62 22.93 10.40
N TYR A 137 -7.06 24.17 10.35
CA TYR A 137 -7.66 24.84 11.51
C TYR A 137 -9.17 24.87 11.40
N TYR A 138 -9.85 24.50 12.47
CA TYR A 138 -11.30 24.57 12.60
C TYR A 138 -11.67 25.27 13.90
N ASP A 139 -12.34 26.42 13.76
CA ASP A 139 -12.75 27.21 14.90
C ASP A 139 -14.00 26.63 15.57
N THR A 140 -13.81 26.08 16.76
CA THR A 140 -14.88 25.51 17.59
C THR A 140 -15.54 26.50 18.53
N THR A 141 -15.03 27.75 18.62
CA THR A 141 -15.58 28.79 19.51
C THR A 141 -16.85 29.42 18.94
N VAL A 142 -17.02 29.36 17.63
CA VAL A 142 -18.22 29.85 16.95
C VAL A 142 -19.38 28.89 17.21
N GLU A 143 -20.41 29.37 17.92
CA GLU A 143 -21.63 28.59 18.13
C GLU A 143 -22.33 28.35 16.78
N LYS A 144 -22.52 27.08 16.46
CA LYS A 144 -23.21 26.61 15.27
C LYS A 144 -24.27 25.60 15.67
N ASP A 145 -25.38 25.61 14.96
CA ASP A 145 -26.41 24.59 15.06
C ASP A 145 -25.87 23.22 14.63
N LYS A 146 -26.59 22.17 15.07
CA LYS A 146 -26.18 20.79 14.85
C LYS A 146 -26.03 20.44 13.36
N ALA A 147 -26.90 20.96 12.51
CA ALA A 147 -26.88 20.64 11.07
C ALA A 147 -25.65 21.25 10.39
N ASN A 148 -25.30 22.51 10.68
CA ASN A 148 -24.06 23.09 10.17
C ASN A 148 -22.82 22.34 10.67
N LYS A 149 -22.78 21.93 11.95
CA LYS A 149 -21.67 21.13 12.50
C LYS A 149 -21.52 19.78 11.80
N GLU A 150 -22.63 19.09 11.53
CA GLU A 150 -22.60 17.78 10.86
C GLU A 150 -22.05 17.89 9.43
N VAL A 151 -22.50 18.86 8.65
CA VAL A 151 -22.02 19.02 7.26
C VAL A 151 -20.56 19.47 7.20
N GLU A 152 -20.13 20.35 8.11
CA GLU A 152 -18.71 20.72 8.22
C GLU A 152 -17.85 19.53 8.68
N SER A 153 -18.36 18.68 9.57
CA SER A 153 -17.69 17.44 9.97
C SER A 153 -17.55 16.47 8.81
N ASP A 154 -18.58 16.30 7.99
CA ASP A 154 -18.53 15.41 6.82
C ASP A 154 -17.52 15.91 5.78
N LEU A 155 -17.40 17.24 5.59
CA LEU A 155 -16.36 17.84 4.75
C LEU A 155 -14.95 17.61 5.32
N LEU A 156 -14.76 17.78 6.63
CA LEU A 156 -13.47 17.53 7.29
C LEU A 156 -13.08 16.03 7.24
N LEU A 157 -14.06 15.13 7.26
CA LEU A 157 -13.83 13.69 7.06
C LEU A 157 -13.34 13.41 5.63
N ALA A 158 -13.96 14.01 4.61
CA ALA A 158 -13.49 13.91 3.23
C ALA A 158 -12.05 14.45 3.09
N TRP A 159 -11.74 15.59 3.73
CA TRP A 159 -10.40 16.16 3.77
C TRP A 159 -9.38 15.19 4.40
N ARG A 160 -9.72 14.60 5.56
CA ARG A 160 -8.86 13.60 6.22
C ARG A 160 -8.62 12.37 5.34
N ARG A 161 -9.67 11.81 4.74
CA ARG A 161 -9.54 10.64 3.84
C ARG A 161 -8.61 10.96 2.67
N ALA A 162 -8.80 12.10 2.01
CA ALA A 162 -7.99 12.49 0.85
C ALA A 162 -6.50 12.65 1.18
N TRP A 163 -6.17 13.34 2.27
CA TRP A 163 -4.77 13.51 2.70
C TRP A 163 -4.15 12.22 3.23
N TRP A 164 -4.93 11.38 3.93
CA TRP A 164 -4.48 10.07 4.40
C TRP A 164 -4.08 9.16 3.24
N ALA A 165 -4.91 9.07 2.21
CA ALA A 165 -4.65 8.26 1.01
C ALA A 165 -3.36 8.69 0.27
N LYS A 166 -2.97 9.97 0.39
CA LYS A 166 -1.74 10.51 -0.22
C LYS A 166 -0.50 10.39 0.66
N GLY A 167 -0.58 9.72 1.80
CA GLY A 167 0.57 9.43 2.66
C GLY A 167 0.81 10.43 3.79
N PHE A 168 -0.15 11.30 4.09
CA PHE A 168 -0.03 12.29 5.17
C PHE A 168 -0.77 11.85 6.43
N GLN A 169 -0.47 12.51 7.54
CA GLN A 169 -1.20 12.40 8.80
C GLN A 169 -2.04 13.67 8.99
N PRO A 170 -3.31 13.68 8.58
CA PRO A 170 -4.15 14.86 8.71
C PRO A 170 -4.49 15.10 10.19
N THR A 171 -4.37 16.34 10.66
CA THR A 171 -4.67 16.72 12.05
C THR A 171 -5.47 18.01 12.03
N ILE A 172 -6.55 18.04 12.80
CA ILE A 172 -7.43 19.22 12.87
C ILE A 172 -7.07 19.97 14.14
N LEU A 173 -6.62 21.20 13.97
CA LEU A 173 -6.29 22.14 15.03
C LEU A 173 -7.51 22.98 15.39
N SER A 174 -7.57 23.41 16.63
CA SER A 174 -8.63 24.21 17.20
C SER A 174 -8.06 25.41 17.96
N PRO A 175 -8.92 26.30 18.49
CA PRO A 175 -8.49 27.39 19.36
C PRO A 175 -7.72 26.91 20.60
N ALA A 176 -7.93 25.67 21.06
CA ALA A 176 -7.23 25.12 22.22
C ALA A 176 -5.71 25.01 21.98
N GLU A 177 -5.29 24.60 20.78
CA GLU A 177 -3.88 24.54 20.41
C GLU A 177 -3.26 25.93 20.31
N ALA A 178 -4.02 26.92 19.83
CA ALA A 178 -3.58 28.30 19.79
C ALA A 178 -3.38 28.91 21.18
N MET A 179 -4.29 28.62 22.12
CA MET A 179 -4.21 29.11 23.51
C MET A 179 -3.02 28.55 24.29
N ASN A 180 -2.50 27.39 23.89
CA ASN A 180 -1.28 26.81 24.47
C ASN A 180 0.01 27.45 23.92
N ASN A 181 -0.08 28.30 22.90
CA ASN A 181 1.07 28.97 22.33
C ASN A 181 1.54 30.13 23.25
N PRO A 182 2.85 30.27 23.53
CA PRO A 182 3.39 31.38 24.33
C PRO A 182 3.02 32.79 23.81
N LEU A 183 2.86 32.96 22.51
CA LEU A 183 2.49 34.25 21.90
C LEU A 183 1.00 34.58 22.03
N TYR A 184 0.17 33.67 22.57
CA TYR A 184 -1.25 33.92 22.77
C TYR A 184 -1.50 35.10 23.72
N GLU A 185 -0.71 35.22 24.80
CA GLU A 185 -0.82 36.35 25.73
C GLU A 185 -0.47 37.68 25.08
N GLU A 186 0.48 37.68 24.13
CA GLU A 186 0.84 38.88 23.36
C GLU A 186 -0.29 39.27 22.41
N LEU A 187 -0.91 38.28 21.74
CA LEU A 187 -2.05 38.51 20.85
C LEU A 187 -3.23 39.18 21.58
N GLN A 188 -3.51 38.76 22.81
CA GLN A 188 -4.61 39.35 23.61
C GLN A 188 -4.37 40.83 23.96
N LYS A 189 -3.11 41.28 24.00
CA LYS A 189 -2.75 42.67 24.32
C LYS A 189 -2.86 43.61 23.11
N VAL A 190 -3.04 43.09 21.89
CA VAL A 190 -3.16 43.90 20.69
C VAL A 190 -4.57 44.51 20.58
N GLU A 191 -4.67 45.80 20.85
CA GLU A 191 -5.94 46.53 20.83
C GLU A 191 -6.43 46.89 19.42
N GLY A 192 -7.75 46.84 19.22
CA GLY A 192 -8.39 47.28 17.98
C GLY A 192 -8.25 46.34 16.78
N MET A 193 -7.72 45.14 16.98
CA MET A 193 -7.61 44.11 15.93
C MET A 193 -8.98 43.66 15.41
N THR A 194 -9.09 43.48 14.08
CA THR A 194 -10.31 42.93 13.47
C THR A 194 -10.53 41.47 13.86
N ASP A 195 -11.79 41.03 13.99
CA ASP A 195 -12.09 39.65 14.39
C ASP A 195 -11.58 38.63 13.37
N LEU A 196 -11.62 38.95 12.07
CA LEU A 196 -11.09 38.09 11.01
C LEU A 196 -9.57 37.92 11.12
N LEU A 197 -8.82 39.01 11.39
CA LEU A 197 -7.38 38.92 11.61
C LEU A 197 -7.07 38.15 12.89
N ARG A 198 -7.86 38.32 13.95
CA ARG A 198 -7.71 37.56 15.19
C ARG A 198 -7.91 36.06 14.95
N THR A 199 -8.97 35.66 14.25
CA THR A 199 -9.20 34.25 13.91
C THR A 199 -8.08 33.67 13.05
N ASP A 200 -7.54 34.44 12.10
CA ASP A 200 -6.41 34.01 11.28
C ASP A 200 -5.13 33.88 12.13
N LEU A 201 -4.84 34.82 13.03
CA LEU A 201 -3.70 34.71 13.95
C LEU A 201 -3.84 33.51 14.90
N MET A 202 -5.07 33.18 15.35
CA MET A 202 -5.31 31.96 16.11
C MET A 202 -4.98 30.70 15.30
N ARG A 203 -5.34 30.65 14.01
CA ARG A 203 -4.93 29.57 13.10
C ARG A 203 -3.41 29.42 13.04
N TRP A 204 -2.69 30.53 12.92
CA TRP A 204 -1.24 30.54 12.86
C TRP A 204 -0.57 30.16 14.19
N LEU A 205 -1.09 30.63 15.32
CA LEU A 205 -0.61 30.25 16.65
C LEU A 205 -0.79 28.75 16.93
N ALA A 206 -1.94 28.19 16.52
CA ALA A 206 -2.16 26.75 16.60
C ALA A 206 -1.13 25.98 15.78
N TRP A 207 -0.83 26.45 14.57
CA TRP A 207 0.19 25.83 13.71
C TRP A 207 1.61 25.93 14.29
N ASP A 208 1.99 27.11 14.81
CA ASP A 208 3.27 27.30 15.48
C ASP A 208 3.43 26.42 16.74
N ASN A 209 2.34 26.24 17.49
CA ASN A 209 2.32 25.35 18.66
C ASN A 209 2.64 23.88 18.27
N MET A 210 2.28 23.46 17.05
CA MET A 210 2.62 22.13 16.52
C MET A 210 4.06 22.02 16.03
N GLY A 211 4.82 23.12 15.97
CA GLY A 211 6.22 23.13 15.55
C GLY A 211 6.46 23.43 14.08
N GLY A 212 5.51 24.07 13.39
CA GLY A 212 5.58 24.35 11.95
C GLY A 212 5.11 23.16 11.10
N GLY A 213 5.70 22.94 9.93
CA GLY A 213 5.34 21.84 9.03
C GLY A 213 4.40 22.28 7.91
N LEU A 214 3.25 21.61 7.76
CA LEU A 214 2.27 21.86 6.69
C LEU A 214 0.96 22.41 7.27
N LEU A 215 0.54 23.62 6.89
CA LEU A 215 -0.78 24.17 7.23
C LEU A 215 -1.60 24.35 5.96
N ALA A 216 -2.72 23.64 5.87
CA ALA A 216 -3.64 23.67 4.75
C ALA A 216 -5.03 24.17 5.15
N HIS A 217 -5.70 24.84 4.21
CA HIS A 217 -7.11 25.16 4.33
C HIS A 217 -7.94 23.87 4.26
N ASN A 218 -9.06 23.82 4.99
CA ASN A 218 -10.01 22.68 4.97
C ASN A 218 -10.72 22.45 3.62
N LEU A 219 -10.47 23.30 2.62
CA LEU A 219 -11.00 23.23 1.25
C LEU A 219 -9.90 22.96 0.22
N LEU A 220 -8.70 22.60 0.67
CA LEU A 220 -7.57 22.20 -0.16
C LEU A 220 -7.44 20.67 -0.18
N PHE A 221 -7.49 20.08 -1.37
CA PHE A 221 -7.48 18.63 -1.57
C PHE A 221 -6.33 18.18 -2.48
N PRO A 222 -5.66 17.05 -2.18
CA PRO A 222 -4.55 16.56 -2.98
C PRO A 222 -5.05 15.68 -4.14
N MET A 223 -5.38 16.30 -5.26
CA MET A 223 -5.94 15.65 -6.46
C MET A 223 -4.89 15.28 -7.51
N GLY A 224 -3.60 15.45 -7.23
CA GLY A 224 -2.49 14.98 -8.08
C GLY A 224 -2.21 13.48 -7.95
N ALA A 225 -1.42 12.93 -8.87
CA ALA A 225 -0.91 11.56 -8.77
C ALA A 225 -0.07 11.37 -7.49
N TYR A 226 0.02 10.14 -6.97
CA TYR A 226 0.73 9.91 -5.72
C TYR A 226 2.21 10.29 -5.79
N ASP A 227 2.85 10.00 -6.91
CA ASP A 227 4.25 10.28 -7.24
C ASP A 227 4.50 11.71 -7.74
N ASP A 228 3.50 12.60 -7.69
CA ASP A 228 3.67 14.00 -8.05
C ASP A 228 4.85 14.63 -7.30
N PRO A 229 5.71 15.43 -7.98
CA PRO A 229 6.90 16.01 -7.36
C PRO A 229 6.62 16.82 -6.10
N LEU A 230 5.52 17.58 -6.09
CA LEU A 230 5.14 18.37 -4.92
C LEU A 230 4.73 17.47 -3.77
N LEU A 231 3.80 16.53 -3.99
CA LEU A 231 3.34 15.64 -2.92
C LEU A 231 4.50 14.80 -2.36
N THR A 232 5.44 14.41 -3.22
CA THR A 232 6.67 13.73 -2.80
C THR A 232 7.56 14.62 -1.95
N TYR A 233 7.74 15.89 -2.31
CA TYR A 233 8.46 16.87 -1.50
C TYR A 233 7.78 17.07 -0.13
N LEU A 234 6.47 17.31 -0.11
CA LEU A 234 5.70 17.54 1.12
C LEU A 234 5.76 16.31 2.06
N ARG A 235 5.72 15.09 1.52
CA ARG A 235 5.83 13.86 2.34
C ARG A 235 7.17 13.70 3.04
N ARG A 236 8.25 14.32 2.56
CA ARG A 236 9.56 14.27 3.24
C ARG A 236 9.54 14.98 4.58
N GLY A 237 8.71 16.01 4.73
CA GLY A 237 8.56 16.75 5.99
C GLY A 237 9.73 17.67 6.33
N GLU A 238 10.62 17.96 5.37
CA GLU A 238 11.77 18.86 5.54
C GLU A 238 11.53 20.15 4.74
N PHE A 239 11.33 21.26 5.44
CA PHE A 239 11.00 22.56 4.84
C PHE A 239 12.09 23.59 5.17
N PRO A 240 12.83 24.10 4.16
CA PRO A 240 13.95 25.00 4.39
C PRO A 240 13.55 26.43 4.71
N SER A 241 12.38 26.87 4.23
CA SER A 241 11.86 28.23 4.42
C SER A 241 10.33 28.25 4.44
N LEU A 242 9.76 29.32 4.98
CA LEU A 242 8.34 29.62 4.96
C LEU A 242 7.93 29.89 3.51
N THR A 243 7.18 28.96 2.95
CA THR A 243 6.81 28.92 1.54
C THR A 243 5.29 28.95 1.37
N ARG A 244 4.84 29.70 0.36
CA ARG A 244 3.47 29.70 -0.15
C ARG A 244 3.51 29.50 -1.67
N TRP A 245 2.38 29.16 -2.26
CA TRP A 245 2.27 28.93 -3.70
C TRP A 245 1.41 29.96 -4.38
N ASN A 246 1.81 30.31 -5.61
CA ASN A 246 1.02 31.21 -6.44
C ASN A 246 -0.36 30.61 -6.77
N ASP A 247 -1.38 31.46 -6.87
CA ASP A 247 -2.79 31.09 -7.12
C ASP A 247 -3.45 30.16 -6.08
N LEU A 248 -2.77 29.87 -4.96
CA LEU A 248 -3.35 29.14 -3.82
C LEU A 248 -3.78 30.06 -2.67
N ASP A 249 -3.59 31.37 -2.76
CA ASP A 249 -3.90 32.36 -1.71
C ASP A 249 -3.38 31.90 -0.33
N ASP A 250 -4.27 31.65 0.63
CA ASP A 250 -3.98 31.11 1.97
C ASP A 250 -4.27 29.61 2.10
N GLY A 251 -4.30 28.92 0.97
CA GLY A 251 -4.66 27.51 0.84
C GLY A 251 -3.63 26.56 1.42
N LEU A 252 -2.33 26.83 1.23
CA LEU A 252 -1.23 26.02 1.77
C LEU A 252 -0.05 26.89 2.18
N PHE A 253 0.42 26.68 3.41
CA PHE A 253 1.68 27.19 3.93
C PHE A 253 2.55 26.03 4.37
N VAL A 254 3.85 26.15 4.12
CA VAL A 254 4.85 25.22 4.67
C VAL A 254 5.99 26.00 5.27
N GLY A 255 6.57 25.52 6.37
CA GLY A 255 7.74 26.20 6.91
C GLY A 255 8.20 25.68 8.27
N PRO A 256 9.44 26.02 8.65
CA PRO A 256 9.96 25.71 9.98
C PRO A 256 9.34 26.63 11.03
N LYS A 257 9.24 26.14 12.27
CA LYS A 257 8.66 26.88 13.41
C LYS A 257 9.17 28.32 13.53
N VAL A 258 10.49 28.51 13.44
CA VAL A 258 11.14 29.81 13.67
C VAL A 258 10.63 30.89 12.71
N GLU A 259 10.42 30.55 11.45
CA GLU A 259 9.93 31.50 10.45
C GLU A 259 8.43 31.76 10.60
N VAL A 260 7.65 30.75 11.01
CA VAL A 260 6.23 30.91 11.36
C VAL A 260 6.07 31.87 12.54
N GLU A 261 6.82 31.69 13.62
CA GLU A 261 6.83 32.57 14.78
C GLU A 261 7.17 34.02 14.40
N THR A 262 8.17 34.18 13.52
CA THR A 262 8.58 35.49 13.00
C THR A 262 7.46 36.15 12.20
N ALA A 263 6.78 35.42 11.33
CA ALA A 263 5.65 35.94 10.57
C ALA A 263 4.49 36.40 11.48
N ILE A 264 4.17 35.64 12.53
CA ILE A 264 3.14 35.99 13.52
C ILE A 264 3.49 37.31 14.21
N LYS A 265 4.73 37.45 14.71
CA LYS A 265 5.21 38.69 15.35
C LYS A 265 5.16 39.88 14.40
N LEU A 266 5.56 39.69 13.14
CA LEU A 266 5.51 40.75 12.12
C LEU A 266 4.08 41.25 11.87
N ALA A 267 3.10 40.34 11.84
CA ALA A 267 1.69 40.65 11.64
C ALA A 267 1.07 41.37 12.84
N MET A 268 1.36 40.93 14.07
CA MET A 268 0.91 41.61 15.29
C MET A 268 1.46 43.04 15.41
N ALA A 269 2.66 43.27 14.91
CA ALA A 269 3.30 44.59 14.87
C ALA A 269 2.89 45.46 13.65
N SER A 270 1.87 45.07 12.89
CA SER A 270 1.41 45.83 11.72
C SER A 270 0.68 47.12 12.14
N PRO A 271 0.96 48.28 11.52
CA PRO A 271 0.22 49.52 11.81
C PRO A 271 -1.26 49.44 11.36
N HIS A 272 -1.60 48.47 10.52
CA HIS A 272 -2.93 48.32 9.91
C HIS A 272 -3.78 47.20 10.53
N VAL A 273 -3.43 46.72 11.74
CA VAL A 273 -4.20 45.68 12.48
C VAL A 273 -5.70 45.98 12.64
N LYS A 274 -6.09 47.26 12.58
CA LYS A 274 -7.50 47.69 12.66
C LYS A 274 -8.29 47.56 11.36
N VAL A 275 -7.62 47.33 10.22
CA VAL A 275 -8.22 47.36 8.88
C VAL A 275 -8.06 46.04 8.14
N VAL A 276 -6.88 45.41 8.27
CA VAL A 276 -6.57 44.16 7.56
C VAL A 276 -7.36 42.98 8.15
N LYS A 277 -7.71 42.02 7.28
CA LYS A 277 -8.57 40.88 7.61
C LYS A 277 -7.83 39.56 7.78
N GLY A 278 -6.52 39.53 7.51
CA GLY A 278 -5.72 38.31 7.56
C GLY A 278 -4.22 38.62 7.62
N LEU A 279 -3.45 37.62 8.01
CA LEU A 279 -2.02 37.74 8.29
C LEU A 279 -1.21 38.16 7.06
N LEU A 280 -1.52 37.62 5.87
CA LEU A 280 -0.82 38.00 4.64
C LEU A 280 -0.95 39.51 4.34
N ALA A 281 -2.15 40.06 4.49
CA ALA A 281 -2.39 41.49 4.30
C ALA A 281 -1.71 42.34 5.38
N ALA A 282 -1.54 41.82 6.59
CA ALA A 282 -0.83 42.51 7.68
C ALA A 282 0.69 42.59 7.45
N ILE A 283 1.27 41.61 6.74
CA ILE A 283 2.71 41.49 6.50
C ILE A 283 3.18 42.23 5.24
N GLN A 284 2.34 42.28 4.19
CA GLN A 284 2.68 42.88 2.88
C GLN A 284 3.09 44.37 2.91
N ASP A 285 2.88 45.04 4.04
CA ASP A 285 3.22 46.45 4.23
C ASP A 285 4.70 46.69 4.62
N LYS A 286 5.47 45.61 4.88
CA LYS A 286 6.91 45.67 5.20
C LYS A 286 7.77 45.33 3.97
N SER A 287 8.96 45.94 3.87
CA SER A 287 9.82 45.89 2.68
C SER A 287 10.38 44.51 2.32
N GLU A 288 10.28 43.51 3.21
CA GLU A 288 10.73 42.14 2.97
C GLU A 288 9.56 41.17 3.22
N ASP A 289 9.08 40.52 2.16
CA ASP A 289 8.10 39.44 2.24
C ASP A 289 8.80 38.21 2.87
N PRO A 290 8.38 37.72 4.05
CA PRO A 290 9.01 36.56 4.67
C PRO A 290 8.71 35.26 3.93
N PHE A 291 7.85 35.28 2.90
CA PHE A 291 7.46 34.11 2.15
C PHE A 291 8.32 33.91 0.90
N THR A 292 8.84 32.69 0.76
CA THR A 292 9.23 32.17 -0.56
C THR A 292 7.96 31.84 -1.34
N VAL A 293 7.80 32.40 -2.55
CA VAL A 293 6.64 32.11 -3.41
C VAL A 293 7.04 31.13 -4.50
N ASP A 294 6.46 29.94 -4.46
CA ASP A 294 6.66 28.91 -5.48
C ASP A 294 5.51 28.90 -6.50
N THR A 295 5.74 28.24 -7.64
CA THR A 295 4.84 28.14 -8.79
C THR A 295 3.58 27.35 -8.50
N ASN A 296 2.45 27.75 -9.09
CA ASN A 296 1.15 27.13 -8.85
C ASN A 296 1.18 25.59 -8.98
N PRO A 297 0.87 24.85 -7.91
CA PRO A 297 0.95 23.41 -7.91
C PRO A 297 -0.25 22.76 -8.61
N LYS A 298 0.03 21.98 -9.65
CA LYS A 298 -1.01 21.20 -10.36
C LYS A 298 -1.59 20.07 -9.51
N ALA A 299 -0.93 19.69 -8.43
CA ALA A 299 -1.33 18.57 -7.58
C ALA A 299 -2.45 18.90 -6.58
N LEU A 300 -2.74 20.19 -6.35
CA LEU A 300 -3.61 20.62 -5.25
C LEU A 300 -4.82 21.38 -5.79
N ALA A 301 -6.00 20.89 -5.44
CA ALA A 301 -7.28 21.51 -5.78
C ALA A 301 -7.76 22.38 -4.62
N PHE A 302 -7.82 23.70 -4.83
CA PHE A 302 -8.34 24.62 -3.83
C PHE A 302 -9.74 25.13 -4.20
N TYR A 303 -10.72 24.79 -3.38
CA TYR A 303 -12.10 25.27 -3.50
C TYR A 303 -12.29 26.58 -2.72
N SER A 304 -11.45 27.58 -3.03
CA SER A 304 -11.60 28.92 -2.45
C SER A 304 -12.94 29.54 -2.84
N ALA A 305 -13.42 30.52 -2.07
CA ALA A 305 -14.65 31.25 -2.39
C ALA A 305 -14.65 31.77 -3.85
N ARG A 306 -13.52 32.33 -4.28
CA ARG A 306 -13.30 32.77 -5.67
C ARG A 306 -13.46 31.62 -6.68
N ASN A 307 -12.83 30.47 -6.43
CA ASN A 307 -12.94 29.33 -7.35
C ASN A 307 -14.36 28.75 -7.38
N ILE A 308 -15.08 28.77 -6.24
CA ILE A 308 -16.49 28.35 -6.18
C ILE A 308 -17.37 29.29 -7.00
N GLU A 309 -17.26 30.60 -6.80
CA GLU A 309 -18.04 31.59 -7.54
C GLU A 309 -17.79 31.54 -9.05
N VAL A 310 -16.53 31.42 -9.47
CA VAL A 310 -16.15 31.46 -10.88
C VAL A 310 -16.39 30.13 -11.59
N LYS A 311 -16.03 29.00 -10.98
CA LYS A 311 -16.04 27.67 -11.64
C LYS A 311 -17.30 26.86 -11.33
N TYR A 312 -17.94 27.10 -10.19
CA TYR A 312 -19.09 26.32 -9.71
C TYR A 312 -20.23 27.22 -9.19
N PRO A 313 -20.72 28.18 -9.99
CA PRO A 313 -21.63 29.23 -9.53
C PRO A 313 -22.90 28.68 -8.86
N LYS A 314 -23.47 27.59 -9.38
CA LYS A 314 -24.66 26.94 -8.77
C LYS A 314 -24.43 26.49 -7.33
N VAL A 315 -23.25 25.95 -7.02
CA VAL A 315 -22.89 25.55 -5.65
C VAL A 315 -22.67 26.78 -4.78
N GLY A 316 -22.07 27.84 -5.34
CA GLY A 316 -21.94 29.13 -4.66
C GLY A 316 -23.31 29.73 -4.29
N GLU A 317 -24.24 29.76 -5.23
CA GLU A 317 -25.63 30.20 -5.04
C GLU A 317 -26.32 29.38 -3.95
N ASP A 318 -26.20 28.05 -3.99
CA ASP A 318 -26.76 27.16 -2.96
C ASP A 318 -26.18 27.43 -1.56
N ILE A 319 -24.89 27.73 -1.46
CA ILE A 319 -24.22 28.09 -0.19
C ILE A 319 -24.79 29.41 0.35
N THR A 320 -25.01 30.40 -0.52
CA THR A 320 -25.60 31.69 -0.12
C THR A 320 -27.07 31.57 0.27
N ALA A 321 -27.83 30.69 -0.39
CA ALA A 321 -29.24 30.48 -0.11
C ALA A 321 -29.48 29.67 1.16
N THR A 322 -28.78 28.55 1.34
CA THR A 322 -28.87 27.71 2.54
C THR A 322 -27.53 27.03 2.78
N ARG A 323 -26.79 27.53 3.78
CA ARG A 323 -25.43 27.07 4.12
C ARG A 323 -25.31 25.54 4.21
N VAL A 324 -26.22 24.88 4.94
CA VAL A 324 -26.22 23.42 5.12
C VAL A 324 -26.35 22.67 3.78
N SER A 325 -27.33 23.05 2.96
CA SER A 325 -27.58 22.41 1.66
C SER A 325 -26.43 22.64 0.68
N GLY A 326 -25.95 23.89 0.59
CA GLY A 326 -24.83 24.24 -0.27
C GLY A 326 -23.53 23.56 0.13
N MET A 327 -23.21 23.48 1.43
CA MET A 327 -22.03 22.77 1.91
C MET A 327 -22.10 21.26 1.68
N LYS A 328 -23.30 20.66 1.78
CA LYS A 328 -23.50 19.25 1.42
C LYS A 328 -23.23 19.01 -0.05
N LYS A 329 -23.78 19.86 -0.93
CA LYS A 329 -23.51 19.81 -2.39
C LYS A 329 -22.02 20.04 -2.70
N LEU A 330 -21.35 20.93 -1.98
CA LEU A 330 -19.92 21.15 -2.12
C LEU A 330 -19.12 19.89 -1.75
N ASN A 331 -19.46 19.22 -0.63
CA ASN A 331 -18.80 17.99 -0.23
C ASN A 331 -19.03 16.86 -1.25
N GLN A 332 -20.25 16.73 -1.78
CA GLN A 332 -20.57 15.78 -2.87
C GLN A 332 -19.73 16.09 -4.13
N LEU A 333 -19.65 17.35 -4.53
CA LEU A 333 -18.83 17.78 -5.66
C LEU A 333 -17.34 17.45 -5.46
N ILE A 334 -16.81 17.69 -4.26
CA ILE A 334 -15.40 17.40 -3.94
C ILE A 334 -15.13 15.91 -3.99
N ASN A 335 -15.99 15.07 -3.40
CA ASN A 335 -15.83 13.61 -3.48
C ASN A 335 -15.88 13.12 -4.93
N ALA A 336 -16.83 13.62 -5.74
CA ALA A 336 -16.90 13.30 -7.16
C ALA A 336 -15.62 13.72 -7.91
N HIS A 337 -15.07 14.89 -7.59
CA HIS A 337 -13.82 15.39 -8.17
C HIS A 337 -12.59 14.59 -7.73
N LEU A 338 -12.53 14.08 -6.49
CA LEU A 338 -11.47 13.19 -6.01
C LEU A 338 -11.48 11.85 -6.77
N HIS A 339 -12.66 11.25 -6.93
CA HIS A 339 -12.83 10.03 -7.70
C HIS A 339 -12.51 10.25 -9.18
N LEU A 340 -12.96 11.37 -9.77
CA LEU A 340 -12.63 11.75 -11.14
C LEU A 340 -11.13 11.95 -11.37
N ALA A 341 -10.43 12.58 -10.42
CA ALA A 341 -8.99 12.74 -10.43
C ALA A 341 -8.27 11.38 -10.44
N TRP A 342 -8.77 10.43 -9.64
CA TRP A 342 -8.29 9.06 -9.63
C TRP A 342 -8.51 8.36 -10.98
N GLN A 343 -9.70 8.46 -11.58
CA GLN A 343 -9.98 7.88 -12.91
C GLN A 343 -9.10 8.49 -14.01
N ASN A 344 -8.87 9.82 -13.97
CA ASN A 344 -7.97 10.49 -14.92
C ASN A 344 -6.49 10.09 -14.72
N THR A 345 -6.10 9.74 -13.49
CA THR A 345 -4.76 9.19 -13.21
C THR A 345 -4.61 7.79 -13.81
N TYR A 346 -5.65 6.96 -13.70
CA TYR A 346 -5.68 5.58 -14.22
C TYR A 346 -6.51 5.46 -15.51
N PHE A 347 -6.29 6.39 -16.43
CA PHE A 347 -7.08 6.55 -17.66
C PHE A 347 -7.07 5.34 -18.61
N LYS A 348 -6.14 4.38 -18.46
CA LYS A 348 -6.09 3.19 -19.32
C LYS A 348 -6.98 2.07 -18.81
N GLY A 349 -7.41 2.09 -17.55
CA GLY A 349 -8.29 1.06 -17.01
C GLY A 349 -7.93 0.55 -15.63
N ILE A 350 -8.72 -0.43 -15.19
CA ILE A 350 -8.51 -1.24 -14.00
C ILE A 350 -8.21 -2.68 -14.43
N SER A 351 -7.13 -3.24 -13.92
CA SER A 351 -6.73 -4.63 -14.15
C SER A 351 -7.03 -5.47 -12.90
N VAL A 352 -8.03 -6.35 -12.99
CA VAL A 352 -8.35 -7.32 -11.94
C VAL A 352 -7.62 -8.63 -12.24
N VAL A 353 -6.45 -8.83 -11.66
CA VAL A 353 -5.63 -10.00 -12.04
C VAL A 353 -6.31 -11.31 -11.66
N LYS A 354 -6.35 -12.25 -12.61
CA LYS A 354 -6.95 -13.59 -12.49
C LYS A 354 -5.95 -14.70 -12.79
N PRO A 355 -4.89 -14.88 -11.96
CA PRO A 355 -3.96 -15.98 -12.14
C PRO A 355 -4.70 -17.32 -12.11
N LEU A 356 -4.29 -18.23 -12.99
CA LEU A 356 -4.92 -19.54 -13.23
C LEU A 356 -6.41 -19.33 -13.55
N PRO A 357 -6.74 -18.78 -14.74
CA PRO A 357 -8.11 -18.29 -15.02
C PRO A 357 -9.19 -19.39 -15.07
N HIS A 358 -8.79 -20.67 -15.10
CA HIS A 358 -9.67 -21.82 -14.89
C HIS A 358 -10.11 -21.92 -13.43
N HIS A 359 -11.42 -21.97 -13.18
CA HIS A 359 -12.01 -22.20 -11.84
C HIS A 359 -11.65 -21.18 -10.74
N THR A 360 -11.30 -19.94 -11.11
CA THR A 360 -10.97 -18.86 -10.16
C THR A 360 -11.89 -17.64 -10.32
N THR A 361 -13.06 -17.83 -10.90
CA THR A 361 -14.05 -16.80 -11.20
C THR A 361 -14.68 -16.20 -9.93
N HIS A 362 -15.23 -17.04 -9.06
CA HIS A 362 -15.77 -16.65 -7.77
C HIS A 362 -14.67 -16.15 -6.83
N LEU A 363 -13.43 -16.60 -7.00
CA LEU A 363 -12.28 -16.10 -6.25
C LEU A 363 -12.08 -14.59 -6.44
N ILE A 364 -12.11 -14.11 -7.69
CA ILE A 364 -11.87 -12.68 -8.00
C ILE A 364 -13.13 -11.82 -7.97
N LYS A 365 -14.33 -12.41 -7.87
CA LYS A 365 -15.61 -11.70 -7.93
C LYS A 365 -15.70 -10.46 -7.01
N PRO A 366 -15.20 -10.48 -5.75
CA PRO A 366 -15.19 -9.27 -4.91
C PRO A 366 -14.31 -8.15 -5.46
N ALA A 367 -13.10 -8.47 -5.95
CA ALA A 367 -12.19 -7.51 -6.58
C ALA A 367 -12.79 -6.94 -7.87
N TYR A 368 -13.46 -7.78 -8.65
CA TYR A 368 -14.17 -7.37 -9.86
C TYR A 368 -15.30 -6.39 -9.54
N LYS A 369 -16.16 -6.70 -8.55
CA LYS A 369 -17.21 -5.78 -8.11
C LYS A 369 -16.67 -4.42 -7.63
N LEU A 370 -15.54 -4.42 -6.92
CA LEU A 370 -14.88 -3.17 -6.53
C LEU A 370 -14.40 -2.39 -7.76
N ALA A 371 -13.81 -3.06 -8.76
CA ALA A 371 -13.43 -2.41 -10.02
C ALA A 371 -14.64 -1.78 -10.73
N GLN A 372 -15.79 -2.47 -10.75
CA GLN A 372 -17.04 -1.91 -11.30
C GLN A 372 -17.44 -0.63 -10.55
N ARG A 373 -17.49 -0.66 -9.21
CA ARG A 373 -17.81 0.52 -8.39
C ARG A 373 -16.85 1.70 -8.64
N LEU A 374 -15.58 1.42 -8.88
CA LEU A 374 -14.56 2.44 -9.20
C LEU A 374 -14.66 2.97 -10.63
N SER A 375 -15.12 2.15 -11.59
CA SER A 375 -15.37 2.60 -12.96
C SER A 375 -16.69 3.37 -13.11
N HIS A 376 -17.62 3.21 -12.17
CA HIS A 376 -18.88 3.94 -12.13
C HIS A 376 -18.67 5.42 -11.81
N CYS A 377 -19.49 6.28 -12.39
CA CYS A 377 -19.47 7.70 -12.08
C CYS A 377 -20.11 7.99 -10.71
N PRO A 378 -19.44 8.78 -9.86
CA PRO A 378 -20.01 9.19 -8.59
C PRO A 378 -21.15 10.19 -8.81
N GLU A 379 -22.12 10.18 -7.90
CA GLU A 379 -23.16 11.20 -7.87
C GLU A 379 -22.54 12.59 -7.67
N SER A 380 -22.90 13.54 -8.53
CA SER A 380 -22.39 14.91 -8.47
C SER A 380 -23.49 15.92 -8.78
N PRO A 381 -23.57 17.04 -8.05
CA PRO A 381 -24.47 18.14 -8.42
C PRO A 381 -24.09 18.78 -9.75
N LEU A 382 -22.85 18.61 -10.21
CA LEU A 382 -22.30 19.15 -11.44
C LEU A 382 -21.45 18.09 -12.18
N PRO A 383 -22.07 17.09 -12.83
CA PRO A 383 -21.36 15.90 -13.34
C PRO A 383 -20.34 16.20 -14.45
N LYS A 384 -20.53 17.29 -15.20
CA LYS A 384 -19.65 17.67 -16.33
C LYS A 384 -18.52 18.63 -15.94
N THR A 385 -18.23 18.78 -14.65
CA THR A 385 -17.24 19.73 -14.17
C THR A 385 -15.95 19.04 -13.73
N CYS A 386 -14.85 19.79 -13.82
CA CYS A 386 -13.52 19.34 -13.45
C CYS A 386 -13.06 19.99 -12.15
N PRO A 387 -12.11 19.39 -11.42
CA PRO A 387 -11.42 20.00 -10.30
C PRO A 387 -10.75 21.34 -10.64
N PRO A 388 -10.59 22.28 -9.68
CA PRO A 388 -10.00 23.58 -9.93
C PRO A 388 -8.59 23.55 -10.52
N ASN A 389 -7.79 22.53 -10.16
CA ASN A 389 -6.40 22.32 -10.59
C ASN A 389 -6.28 21.57 -11.93
N MET A 390 -7.37 20.95 -12.41
CA MET A 390 -7.38 20.13 -13.63
C MET A 390 -8.48 20.60 -14.61
N PRO A 391 -8.37 21.82 -15.17
CA PRO A 391 -9.41 22.37 -16.04
C PRO A 391 -9.62 21.59 -17.36
N LYS A 392 -8.68 20.71 -17.72
CA LYS A 392 -8.72 19.87 -18.93
C LYS A 392 -8.96 18.39 -18.61
N CYS A 393 -9.64 18.08 -17.50
CA CYS A 393 -9.98 16.71 -17.17
C CYS A 393 -10.99 16.13 -18.16
N THR A 394 -11.05 14.81 -18.27
CA THR A 394 -12.15 14.10 -18.93
C THR A 394 -13.22 13.82 -17.87
N PRO A 395 -14.42 14.43 -17.92
CA PRO A 395 -15.51 14.12 -17.01
C PRO A 395 -15.89 12.65 -17.08
N CYS A 396 -16.40 12.12 -15.97
CA CYS A 396 -16.85 10.73 -15.94
C CYS A 396 -18.11 10.55 -16.81
N ASP A 397 -18.15 9.45 -17.54
CA ASP A 397 -19.26 9.07 -18.42
C ASP A 397 -19.54 7.56 -18.27
N ASP A 398 -20.68 7.22 -17.66
CA ASP A 398 -21.09 5.81 -17.51
C ASP A 398 -21.45 5.13 -18.83
N THR A 399 -21.65 5.90 -19.93
CA THR A 399 -21.79 5.31 -21.27
C THR A 399 -20.45 4.82 -21.85
N HIS A 400 -19.35 5.36 -21.33
CA HIS A 400 -17.98 4.97 -21.67
C HIS A 400 -17.16 4.75 -20.38
N PRO A 401 -17.53 3.76 -19.56
CA PRO A 401 -16.92 3.56 -18.27
C PRO A 401 -15.45 3.16 -18.42
N LEU A 402 -14.68 3.38 -17.36
CA LEU A 402 -13.28 2.98 -17.33
C LEU A 402 -13.15 1.47 -17.59
N SER A 403 -12.29 1.07 -18.54
CA SER A 403 -12.15 -0.33 -18.94
C SER A 403 -11.70 -1.20 -17.75
N VAL A 404 -12.45 -2.28 -17.47
CA VAL A 404 -12.07 -3.30 -16.50
C VAL A 404 -11.66 -4.56 -17.25
N THR A 405 -10.47 -5.06 -16.96
CA THR A 405 -9.89 -6.25 -17.61
C THR A 405 -9.51 -7.30 -16.57
N THR A 406 -9.42 -8.57 -16.97
CA THR A 406 -9.15 -9.69 -16.05
C THR A 406 -7.91 -10.54 -16.42
N PRO A 407 -6.74 -9.93 -16.68
CA PRO A 407 -5.57 -10.66 -17.18
C PRO A 407 -5.03 -11.67 -16.16
N ALA A 408 -4.47 -12.78 -16.64
CA ALA A 408 -3.87 -13.79 -15.77
C ALA A 408 -2.59 -13.31 -15.03
N HIS A 409 -1.88 -12.34 -15.61
CA HIS A 409 -0.57 -11.91 -15.13
C HIS A 409 -0.58 -10.43 -14.73
N TYR A 410 0.28 -10.08 -13.77
CA TYR A 410 0.51 -8.68 -13.40
C TYR A 410 1.27 -7.94 -14.51
N ALA A 411 0.88 -6.70 -14.82
CA ALA A 411 1.64 -5.85 -15.74
C ALA A 411 1.98 -4.52 -15.05
N ASN A 412 3.28 -4.16 -15.04
CA ASN A 412 3.72 -2.88 -14.51
C ASN A 412 3.55 -1.78 -15.58
N THR A 413 2.32 -1.31 -15.76
CA THR A 413 1.96 -0.33 -16.80
C THR A 413 1.41 0.94 -16.17
N THR A 414 1.99 2.09 -16.52
CA THR A 414 1.50 3.40 -16.08
C THR A 414 0.08 3.67 -16.59
N GLY A 415 -0.75 4.27 -15.75
CA GLY A 415 -2.15 4.59 -16.07
C GLY A 415 -3.13 3.43 -15.95
N ILE A 416 -2.69 2.26 -15.45
CA ILE A 416 -3.57 1.14 -15.07
C ILE A 416 -3.54 0.97 -13.56
N PHE A 417 -4.71 0.88 -12.92
CA PHE A 417 -4.81 0.49 -11.51
C PHE A 417 -4.98 -1.02 -11.40
N THR A 418 -4.19 -1.69 -10.58
CA THR A 418 -4.26 -3.16 -10.45
C THR A 418 -4.94 -3.60 -9.17
N ILE A 419 -5.98 -4.43 -9.25
CA ILE A 419 -6.58 -5.10 -8.10
C ILE A 419 -6.26 -6.59 -8.17
N GLY A 420 -5.62 -7.13 -7.14
CA GLY A 420 -5.29 -8.54 -7.07
C GLY A 420 -5.91 -9.24 -5.88
N THR A 421 -6.25 -10.51 -6.08
CA THR A 421 -6.76 -11.38 -5.02
C THR A 421 -5.74 -12.48 -4.74
N VAL A 422 -5.30 -12.58 -3.49
CA VAL A 422 -4.32 -13.58 -3.04
C VAL A 422 -5.04 -14.70 -2.29
N PRO A 423 -5.10 -15.91 -2.85
CA PRO A 423 -5.69 -17.08 -2.20
C PRO A 423 -4.70 -17.77 -1.27
N HIS A 424 -5.22 -18.40 -0.25
CA HIS A 424 -4.49 -19.39 0.52
C HIS A 424 -4.16 -20.60 -0.37
N PRO A 425 -2.99 -21.26 -0.20
CA PRO A 425 -2.64 -22.44 -0.99
C PRO A 425 -3.71 -23.53 -1.04
N LEU A 426 -4.33 -23.83 0.11
CA LEU A 426 -5.43 -24.79 0.19
C LEU A 426 -6.63 -24.36 -0.68
N THR A 427 -7.00 -23.09 -0.66
CA THR A 427 -8.07 -22.55 -1.52
C THR A 427 -7.74 -22.75 -2.98
N MET A 428 -6.52 -22.39 -3.40
CA MET A 428 -6.09 -22.54 -4.79
C MET A 428 -6.10 -24.01 -5.23
N LEU A 429 -5.55 -24.92 -4.43
CA LEU A 429 -5.55 -26.35 -4.74
C LEU A 429 -6.97 -26.94 -4.87
N THR A 430 -7.88 -26.56 -3.97
CA THR A 430 -9.27 -27.01 -4.00
C THR A 430 -9.99 -26.53 -5.26
N LEU A 431 -9.80 -25.28 -5.65
CA LEU A 431 -10.45 -24.71 -6.83
C LEU A 431 -9.83 -25.23 -8.14
N SER A 432 -8.51 -25.27 -8.24
CA SER A 432 -7.81 -25.71 -9.46
C SER A 432 -8.11 -27.17 -9.80
N SER A 433 -8.30 -28.01 -8.77
CA SER A 433 -8.64 -29.43 -8.94
C SER A 433 -10.14 -29.74 -8.89
N LEU A 434 -10.99 -28.74 -8.64
CA LEU A 434 -12.43 -28.91 -8.35
C LEU A 434 -12.71 -30.05 -7.35
N ASN A 435 -11.85 -30.19 -6.35
CA ASN A 435 -11.89 -31.29 -5.39
C ASN A 435 -11.76 -30.77 -3.95
N SER A 436 -12.74 -31.09 -3.11
CA SER A 436 -12.71 -30.74 -1.68
C SER A 436 -11.99 -31.74 -0.80
N ASP A 437 -11.80 -32.97 -1.26
CA ASP A 437 -11.34 -34.10 -0.45
C ASP A 437 -9.89 -34.41 -0.83
N LEU A 438 -9.03 -33.41 -0.54
CA LEU A 438 -7.60 -33.46 -0.85
C LEU A 438 -6.89 -34.41 0.11
N THR A 439 -6.02 -35.26 -0.44
CA THR A 439 -5.13 -36.12 0.33
C THR A 439 -3.67 -35.71 0.14
N ILE A 440 -2.79 -36.01 1.10
CA ILE A 440 -1.35 -35.70 0.98
C ILE A 440 -0.72 -36.32 -0.30
N PRO A 441 -1.02 -37.59 -0.66
CA PRO A 441 -0.51 -38.15 -1.91
C PRO A 441 -1.02 -37.41 -3.15
N PHE A 442 -2.28 -36.93 -3.13
CA PHE A 442 -2.82 -36.13 -4.23
C PHE A 442 -2.04 -34.82 -4.40
N ILE A 443 -1.86 -34.05 -3.33
CA ILE A 443 -1.10 -32.79 -3.34
C ILE A 443 0.32 -33.02 -3.90
N ARG A 444 1.03 -34.05 -3.42
CA ARG A 444 2.43 -34.28 -3.81
C ARG A 444 2.62 -34.81 -5.24
N ARG A 445 1.63 -35.49 -5.81
CA ARG A 445 1.77 -36.24 -7.07
C ARG A 445 0.98 -35.67 -8.24
N HIS A 446 -0.06 -34.89 -7.98
CA HIS A 446 -1.02 -34.43 -8.99
C HIS A 446 -1.19 -32.91 -9.02
N THR A 447 -0.39 -32.16 -8.24
CA THR A 447 -0.46 -30.69 -8.22
C THR A 447 0.92 -30.08 -8.39
N ASP A 448 0.95 -28.95 -9.09
CA ASP A 448 2.16 -28.14 -9.25
C ASP A 448 2.48 -27.38 -7.96
N ARG A 449 3.74 -26.96 -7.83
CA ARG A 449 4.19 -26.14 -6.69
C ARG A 449 4.07 -24.66 -7.01
N ASP A 450 3.52 -23.92 -6.05
CA ASP A 450 3.38 -22.47 -6.09
C ASP A 450 2.73 -21.94 -7.39
N PRO A 451 1.66 -22.58 -7.90
CA PRO A 451 1.16 -22.27 -9.24
C PRO A 451 0.66 -20.83 -9.36
N TRP A 452 0.17 -20.22 -8.27
CA TRP A 452 -0.38 -18.86 -8.31
C TRP A 452 0.71 -17.81 -8.50
N ILE A 453 1.81 -17.87 -7.73
CA ILE A 453 2.90 -16.89 -7.86
C ILE A 453 3.60 -17.01 -9.22
N TYR A 454 3.72 -18.24 -9.74
CA TYR A 454 4.30 -18.46 -11.07
C TYR A 454 3.47 -17.76 -12.12
N ASP A 455 2.17 -18.05 -12.17
CA ASP A 455 1.28 -17.49 -13.18
C ASP A 455 1.22 -15.96 -13.06
N LEU A 456 1.00 -15.42 -11.86
CA LEU A 456 0.93 -13.98 -11.63
C LEU A 456 2.17 -13.22 -12.14
N THR A 457 3.36 -13.77 -11.91
CA THR A 457 4.63 -13.07 -12.15
C THR A 457 5.28 -13.39 -13.50
N THR A 458 4.62 -14.15 -14.38
CA THR A 458 5.17 -14.64 -15.66
C THR A 458 5.73 -13.54 -16.56
N THR A 459 5.08 -12.38 -16.60
CA THR A 459 5.43 -11.21 -17.42
C THR A 459 6.61 -10.40 -16.88
N ILE A 460 6.80 -10.40 -15.56
CA ILE A 460 7.81 -9.59 -14.86
C ILE A 460 9.01 -10.41 -14.39
N SER A 461 8.91 -11.75 -14.42
CA SER A 461 9.97 -12.67 -14.03
C SER A 461 10.29 -13.62 -15.17
N PRO A 462 11.54 -13.62 -15.69
CA PRO A 462 11.99 -14.56 -16.71
C PRO A 462 11.59 -16.02 -16.46
N LYS A 463 11.39 -16.76 -17.55
CA LYS A 463 11.16 -18.21 -17.50
C LYS A 463 12.32 -18.90 -16.77
N GLY A 464 11.99 -19.90 -15.94
CA GLY A 464 12.99 -20.67 -15.17
C GLY A 464 13.42 -20.05 -13.84
N ILE A 465 12.95 -18.84 -13.49
CA ILE A 465 13.18 -18.29 -12.14
C ILE A 465 12.34 -19.06 -11.12
N PRO A 466 12.94 -19.57 -10.02
CA PRO A 466 12.22 -20.25 -8.95
C PRO A 466 11.18 -19.39 -8.23
N ALA A 467 10.28 -20.01 -7.47
CA ALA A 467 9.21 -19.34 -6.73
C ALA A 467 9.72 -18.33 -5.68
N ALA A 468 10.87 -18.58 -5.04
CA ALA A 468 11.41 -17.72 -3.98
C ALA A 468 11.75 -16.29 -4.47
N PRO A 469 12.50 -16.06 -5.55
CA PRO A 469 12.66 -14.72 -6.12
C PRO A 469 11.35 -14.08 -6.59
N ARG A 470 10.38 -14.88 -7.06
CA ARG A 470 9.06 -14.39 -7.50
C ARG A 470 8.25 -13.82 -6.34
N VAL A 471 8.27 -14.46 -5.17
CA VAL A 471 7.59 -13.90 -3.98
C VAL A 471 8.24 -12.60 -3.51
N VAL A 472 9.57 -12.43 -3.65
CA VAL A 472 10.23 -11.14 -3.37
C VAL A 472 9.71 -10.05 -4.31
N LYS A 473 9.58 -10.35 -5.61
CA LYS A 473 9.00 -9.42 -6.58
C LYS A 473 7.54 -9.10 -6.30
N PHE A 474 6.77 -10.09 -5.86
CA PHE A 474 5.40 -9.85 -5.41
C PHE A 474 5.33 -8.92 -4.19
N LYS A 475 6.17 -9.15 -3.16
CA LYS A 475 6.25 -8.25 -1.99
C LYS A 475 6.59 -6.82 -2.40
N GLU A 476 7.51 -6.65 -3.36
CA GLU A 476 7.84 -5.33 -3.94
C GLU A 476 6.59 -4.68 -4.55
N ILE A 477 5.80 -5.40 -5.35
CA ILE A 477 4.55 -4.89 -5.94
C ILE A 477 3.53 -4.48 -4.88
N VAL A 478 3.41 -5.24 -3.79
CA VAL A 478 2.41 -4.95 -2.74
C VAL A 478 2.81 -3.74 -1.90
N ALA A 479 4.09 -3.56 -1.59
CA ALA A 479 4.52 -2.71 -0.48
C ALA A 479 5.59 -1.66 -0.84
N SER A 480 6.04 -1.57 -2.09
CA SER A 480 6.97 -0.50 -2.50
C SER A 480 6.26 0.84 -2.71
N ASP A 481 6.93 1.95 -2.40
CA ASP A 481 6.40 3.31 -2.59
C ASP A 481 5.80 3.58 -3.99
N PRO A 482 6.44 3.21 -5.12
CA PRO A 482 5.87 3.50 -6.45
C PRO A 482 4.59 2.70 -6.75
N THR A 483 4.40 1.53 -6.14
CA THR A 483 3.26 0.64 -6.44
C THR A 483 2.13 0.74 -5.41
N LEU A 484 2.39 1.38 -4.27
CA LEU A 484 1.44 1.56 -3.18
C LEU A 484 0.16 2.28 -3.60
N ALA A 485 0.28 3.24 -4.52
CA ALA A 485 -0.86 3.99 -5.04
C ALA A 485 -1.49 3.36 -6.29
N SER A 486 -0.79 2.49 -7.01
CA SER A 486 -1.25 1.93 -8.29
C SER A 486 -1.78 0.49 -8.16
N SER A 487 -1.79 -0.08 -6.96
CA SER A 487 -2.34 -1.43 -6.76
C SER A 487 -2.98 -1.64 -5.40
N LEU A 488 -3.98 -2.53 -5.37
CA LEU A 488 -4.64 -3.01 -4.17
C LEU A 488 -4.65 -4.54 -4.16
N TRP A 489 -4.19 -5.14 -3.07
CA TRP A 489 -4.11 -6.60 -2.94
C TRP A 489 -4.99 -7.08 -1.79
N LEU A 490 -5.93 -7.96 -2.10
CA LEU A 490 -6.99 -8.44 -1.21
C LEU A 490 -6.79 -9.91 -0.87
N GLN A 491 -7.25 -10.32 0.30
CA GLN A 491 -7.29 -11.73 0.68
C GLN A 491 -8.55 -12.38 0.11
N ALA A 492 -8.41 -13.53 -0.55
CA ALA A 492 -9.54 -14.21 -1.18
C ALA A 492 -10.59 -14.75 -0.19
N GLU A 493 -10.13 -15.25 0.97
CA GLU A 493 -10.99 -15.93 1.94
C GLU A 493 -11.77 -14.98 2.83
N ASN A 494 -11.26 -13.76 3.00
CA ASN A 494 -11.89 -12.72 3.80
C ASN A 494 -12.10 -11.44 2.98
N PRO A 495 -12.98 -11.48 1.95
CA PRO A 495 -13.26 -10.29 1.15
C PRO A 495 -13.93 -9.18 1.97
N SER A 496 -14.56 -9.53 3.10
CA SER A 496 -15.12 -8.63 4.11
C SER A 496 -14.08 -8.03 5.06
N SER A 497 -12.79 -8.32 4.89
CA SER A 497 -11.73 -7.75 5.73
C SER A 497 -11.60 -6.24 5.58
N LEU A 498 -12.00 -5.70 4.44
CA LEU A 498 -12.10 -4.26 4.20
C LEU A 498 -13.58 -3.88 4.17
N SER A 499 -14.00 -3.06 5.13
CA SER A 499 -15.28 -2.36 5.08
C SER A 499 -15.27 -1.29 3.99
N ASN A 500 -16.45 -0.78 3.61
CA ASN A 500 -16.53 0.36 2.69
C ASN A 500 -15.74 1.57 3.21
N SER A 501 -15.83 1.85 4.52
CA SER A 501 -15.00 2.83 5.21
C SER A 501 -13.50 2.61 4.95
N ASP A 502 -13.01 1.38 5.13
CA ASP A 502 -11.59 1.08 4.94
C ASP A 502 -11.15 1.37 3.49
N LEU A 503 -12.02 1.09 2.51
CA LEU A 503 -11.79 1.44 1.11
C LEU A 503 -11.79 2.95 0.89
N ASP A 504 -12.72 3.70 1.49
CA ASP A 504 -12.79 5.16 1.37
C ASP A 504 -11.50 5.83 1.88
N TRP A 505 -10.89 5.28 2.94
CA TRP A 505 -9.58 5.73 3.44
C TRP A 505 -8.41 5.34 2.53
N ILE A 506 -8.47 4.19 1.86
CA ILE A 506 -7.43 3.74 0.92
C ILE A 506 -7.42 4.62 -0.33
N PHE A 507 -8.60 4.89 -0.90
CA PHE A 507 -8.74 5.67 -2.13
C PHE A 507 -8.75 7.18 -1.86
N GLY A 508 -9.19 7.60 -0.67
CA GLY A 508 -9.25 8.99 -0.26
C GLY A 508 -10.55 9.71 -0.63
N PHE A 509 -11.57 8.97 -1.05
CA PHE A 509 -12.90 9.47 -1.43
C PHE A 509 -13.95 8.40 -1.19
N GLU A 510 -15.21 8.80 -1.10
CA GLU A 510 -16.33 7.87 -0.94
C GLU A 510 -16.59 7.07 -2.22
N ILE A 511 -16.49 5.75 -2.12
CA ILE A 511 -16.75 4.86 -3.24
C ILE A 511 -18.26 4.61 -3.37
N PRO A 512 -18.86 4.73 -4.57
CA PRO A 512 -20.27 4.41 -4.79
C PRO A 512 -20.63 3.03 -4.21
N SER A 513 -21.76 2.93 -3.51
CA SER A 513 -22.17 1.67 -2.87
C SER A 513 -22.43 0.56 -3.88
N GLU A 514 -23.01 0.91 -5.02
CA GLU A 514 -23.32 0.01 -6.13
C GLU A 514 -22.91 0.67 -7.46
N ALA A 515 -22.79 -0.14 -8.50
CA ALA A 515 -22.49 0.31 -9.85
C ALA A 515 -23.70 0.04 -10.75
N SER A 516 -24.14 1.05 -11.51
CA SER A 516 -25.24 0.94 -12.47
C SER A 516 -24.81 1.54 -13.80
N TYR A 517 -25.05 0.82 -14.90
CA TYR A 517 -24.66 1.25 -16.24
C TYR A 517 -25.88 1.26 -17.15
N PRO A 518 -25.99 2.23 -18.07
CA PRO A 518 -27.06 2.24 -19.05
C PRO A 518 -26.96 1.02 -19.99
N ASP A 519 -28.07 0.30 -20.17
CA ASP A 519 -28.19 -0.81 -21.11
C ASP A 519 -28.24 -0.29 -22.55
N ASP A 520 -27.11 0.09 -23.14
CA ASP A 520 -27.04 0.38 -24.58
C ASP A 520 -26.65 -0.87 -25.36
N GLU A 521 -27.48 -1.23 -26.34
CA GLU A 521 -27.36 -2.37 -27.28
C GLU A 521 -26.01 -2.43 -28.02
N GLY A 522 -24.95 -2.86 -27.32
CA GLY A 522 -23.69 -3.31 -27.89
C GLY A 522 -22.45 -2.43 -27.71
N LYS A 523 -22.51 -1.31 -26.96
CA LYS A 523 -21.30 -0.47 -26.69
C LYS A 523 -21.19 0.13 -25.28
N GLY A 524 -22.26 0.18 -24.49
CA GLY A 524 -22.32 0.96 -23.24
C GLY A 524 -22.29 0.15 -21.93
N GLY A 525 -21.73 -1.07 -21.94
CA GLY A 525 -21.60 -1.90 -20.73
C GLY A 525 -20.13 -2.22 -20.42
N LEU A 526 -19.81 -2.44 -19.14
CA LEU A 526 -18.54 -3.06 -18.77
C LEU A 526 -18.40 -4.42 -19.48
N PRO A 527 -17.19 -4.78 -19.93
CA PRO A 527 -16.93 -6.11 -20.46
C PRO A 527 -17.46 -7.18 -19.49
N PRO A 528 -17.96 -8.33 -19.99
CA PRO A 528 -18.27 -9.44 -19.10
C PRO A 528 -17.02 -9.82 -18.32
N MET A 529 -17.19 -10.27 -17.07
CA MET A 529 -16.09 -10.77 -16.23
C MET A 529 -15.32 -11.92 -16.92
N HIS A 530 -15.98 -12.55 -17.91
CA HIS A 530 -15.47 -13.58 -18.79
C HIS A 530 -15.22 -13.03 -20.19
N ASP A 531 -13.95 -12.85 -20.52
CA ASP A 531 -13.52 -12.63 -21.89
C ASP A 531 -12.60 -13.78 -22.31
N LYS A 532 -12.84 -14.31 -23.52
CA LYS A 532 -12.00 -15.32 -24.16
C LYS A 532 -10.56 -14.83 -24.36
N THR A 533 -10.34 -13.51 -24.40
CA THR A 533 -8.99 -12.92 -24.47
C THR A 533 -8.18 -13.14 -23.20
N TYR A 534 -8.84 -13.24 -22.04
CA TYR A 534 -8.19 -13.33 -20.73
C TYR A 534 -8.23 -14.74 -20.13
N GLY A 535 -8.96 -15.66 -20.74
CA GLY A 535 -8.98 -17.06 -20.31
C GLY A 535 -10.18 -17.84 -20.85
N PRO A 536 -10.33 -19.09 -20.40
CA PRO A 536 -11.53 -19.89 -20.69
C PRO A 536 -12.80 -19.22 -20.14
N VAL A 537 -13.89 -19.35 -20.89
CA VAL A 537 -15.22 -19.03 -20.36
C VAL A 537 -15.69 -20.26 -19.57
N PRO A 538 -15.97 -20.12 -18.27
CA PRO A 538 -16.35 -21.25 -17.42
C PRO A 538 -17.76 -21.75 -17.74
N GLU A 539 -17.99 -23.05 -17.56
CA GLU A 539 -19.32 -23.63 -17.68
C GLU A 539 -20.17 -23.32 -16.43
N GLU A 540 -21.49 -23.19 -16.59
CA GLU A 540 -22.40 -22.86 -15.47
C GLU A 540 -22.30 -23.87 -14.30
N LYS A 541 -22.12 -25.15 -14.63
CA LYS A 541 -21.93 -26.21 -13.64
C LYS A 541 -20.61 -26.03 -12.86
N GLU A 542 -19.55 -25.63 -13.54
CA GLU A 542 -18.25 -25.37 -12.90
C GLU A 542 -18.29 -24.16 -11.99
N LEU A 543 -19.02 -23.11 -12.38
CA LEU A 543 -19.24 -21.92 -11.54
C LEU A 543 -19.93 -22.27 -10.23
N GLU A 544 -20.99 -23.09 -10.29
CA GLU A 544 -21.71 -23.50 -9.09
C GLU A 544 -20.84 -24.40 -8.18
N MET A 545 -20.03 -25.28 -8.76
CA MET A 545 -19.02 -26.04 -7.99
C MET A 545 -17.97 -25.12 -7.37
N GLU A 546 -17.44 -24.15 -8.12
CA GLU A 546 -16.45 -23.20 -7.61
C GLU A 546 -16.99 -22.42 -6.40
N ARG A 547 -18.24 -21.94 -6.49
CA ARG A 547 -18.92 -21.23 -5.40
C ARG A 547 -18.99 -22.08 -4.13
N THR A 548 -19.51 -23.31 -4.25
CA THR A 548 -19.70 -24.21 -3.11
C THR A 548 -18.38 -24.66 -2.48
N LEU A 549 -17.36 -24.96 -3.31
CA LEU A 549 -16.02 -25.30 -2.87
C LEU A 549 -15.33 -24.14 -2.16
N LEU A 550 -15.43 -22.92 -2.71
CA LEU A 550 -14.86 -21.73 -2.11
C LEU A 550 -15.45 -21.45 -0.72
N GLU A 551 -16.77 -21.58 -0.56
CA GLU A 551 -17.42 -21.43 0.74
C GLU A 551 -16.98 -22.51 1.74
N LYS A 552 -16.81 -23.76 1.30
CA LYS A 552 -16.34 -24.86 2.15
C LYS A 552 -14.89 -24.63 2.62
N VAL A 553 -13.99 -24.28 1.71
CA VAL A 553 -12.56 -24.09 2.05
C VAL A 553 -12.32 -22.83 2.86
N LYS A 554 -13.07 -21.74 2.61
CA LYS A 554 -13.06 -20.52 3.42
C LYS A 554 -13.25 -20.81 4.91
N ARG A 555 -14.21 -21.66 5.26
CA ARG A 555 -14.46 -22.04 6.66
C ARG A 555 -13.25 -22.70 7.31
N VAL A 556 -12.48 -23.50 6.57
CA VAL A 556 -11.29 -24.20 7.09
C VAL A 556 -10.10 -23.25 7.20
N VAL A 557 -9.88 -22.41 6.18
CA VAL A 557 -8.74 -21.48 6.15
C VAL A 557 -8.88 -20.38 7.22
N MET A 558 -10.10 -19.88 7.40
CA MET A 558 -10.41 -18.81 8.36
C MET A 558 -10.61 -19.33 9.79
N GLU A 559 -10.61 -20.65 10.01
CA GLU A 559 -10.63 -21.22 11.35
C GLU A 559 -9.25 -21.09 12.01
N LYS A 560 -9.26 -20.72 13.30
CA LYS A 560 -8.05 -20.64 14.13
C LYS A 560 -7.28 -21.96 14.05
N LYS A 561 -5.96 -21.87 13.80
CA LYS A 561 -5.07 -23.04 13.74
C LYS A 561 -5.18 -23.96 14.97
N GLU A 562 -5.42 -23.38 16.15
CA GLU A 562 -5.62 -24.11 17.42
C GLU A 562 -6.94 -24.90 17.48
N ARG A 563 -7.97 -24.45 16.76
CA ARG A 563 -9.31 -25.07 16.74
C ARG A 563 -9.43 -26.15 15.66
N LEU A 564 -8.53 -26.13 14.68
CA LEU A 564 -8.46 -27.15 13.64
C LEU A 564 -7.93 -28.47 14.21
N THR A 565 -8.69 -29.54 14.02
CA THR A 565 -8.35 -30.89 14.50
C THR A 565 -8.40 -31.91 13.37
N GLY A 566 -7.66 -33.01 13.54
CA GLY A 566 -7.71 -34.17 12.64
C GLY A 566 -7.18 -33.87 11.23
N GLU A 567 -7.82 -34.50 10.24
CA GLU A 567 -7.39 -34.48 8.84
C GLU A 567 -7.34 -33.06 8.24
N LYS A 568 -8.28 -32.18 8.58
CA LYS A 568 -8.33 -30.80 8.08
C LYS A 568 -7.06 -30.02 8.39
N LYS A 569 -6.52 -30.17 9.62
CA LYS A 569 -5.28 -29.51 10.03
C LYS A 569 -4.09 -30.03 9.21
N VAL A 570 -3.98 -31.35 9.10
CA VAL A 570 -2.89 -32.02 8.37
C VAL A 570 -2.89 -31.64 6.89
N ILE A 571 -4.05 -31.60 6.24
CA ILE A 571 -4.16 -31.22 4.83
C ILE A 571 -3.83 -29.74 4.61
N ARG A 572 -4.28 -28.86 5.52
CA ARG A 572 -3.92 -27.44 5.47
C ARG A 572 -2.41 -27.24 5.58
N GLU A 573 -1.76 -27.86 6.56
CA GLU A 573 -0.31 -27.79 6.76
C GLU A 573 0.45 -28.39 5.57
N ALA A 574 -0.02 -29.51 5.02
CA ALA A 574 0.56 -30.09 3.82
C ALA A 574 0.47 -29.16 2.59
N ALA A 575 -0.65 -28.45 2.42
CA ALA A 575 -0.82 -27.47 1.36
C ALA A 575 0.09 -26.25 1.53
N GLU A 576 0.23 -25.72 2.76
CA GLU A 576 1.15 -24.62 3.10
C GLU A 576 2.62 -25.03 2.87
N ALA A 577 3.00 -26.25 3.26
CA ALA A 577 4.37 -26.77 3.10
C ALA A 577 4.72 -27.11 1.64
N TRP A 578 3.74 -27.51 0.83
CA TRP A 578 3.95 -27.77 -0.60
C TRP A 578 4.10 -26.47 -1.41
N ASN A 579 3.41 -25.40 -1.00
CA ASN A 579 3.37 -24.11 -1.69
C ASN A 579 3.91 -22.98 -0.79
N LEU A 580 5.22 -23.00 -0.55
CA LEU A 580 5.88 -22.07 0.36
C LEU A 580 5.76 -20.61 -0.09
N ALA A 581 5.86 -20.34 -1.39
CA ALA A 581 5.83 -18.99 -1.95
C ALA A 581 4.40 -18.43 -2.02
N ASP A 582 3.43 -19.25 -2.41
CA ASP A 582 2.02 -18.84 -2.38
C ASP A 582 1.53 -18.60 -0.94
N GLY A 583 1.92 -19.48 0.00
CA GLY A 583 1.62 -19.31 1.42
C GLY A 583 2.25 -18.04 2.00
N GLU A 584 3.47 -17.72 1.57
CA GLU A 584 4.16 -16.48 1.96
C GLU A 584 3.50 -15.23 1.39
N ALA A 585 3.10 -15.26 0.11
CA ALA A 585 2.36 -14.17 -0.53
C ALA A 585 1.05 -13.88 0.22
N TRP A 586 0.31 -14.94 0.56
CA TRP A 586 -0.95 -14.85 1.31
C TRP A 586 -0.74 -14.24 2.71
N ARG A 587 0.22 -14.73 3.48
CA ARG A 587 0.55 -14.18 4.81
C ARG A 587 0.99 -12.72 4.73
N PHE A 588 1.80 -12.38 3.73
CA PHE A 588 2.31 -11.03 3.55
C PHE A 588 1.18 -10.02 3.29
N VAL A 589 0.27 -10.32 2.35
CA VAL A 589 -0.88 -9.42 2.06
C VAL A 589 -1.81 -9.30 3.27
N ARG A 590 -2.09 -10.42 3.96
CA ARG A 590 -2.89 -10.42 5.18
C ARG A 590 -2.29 -9.49 6.24
N ALA A 591 -1.00 -9.60 6.49
CA ALA A 591 -0.29 -8.77 7.46
C ALA A 591 -0.17 -7.31 7.02
N TRP A 592 0.03 -7.05 5.72
CA TRP A 592 0.10 -5.71 5.15
C TRP A 592 -1.21 -4.94 5.35
N MET A 593 -2.34 -5.54 4.99
CA MET A 593 -3.66 -4.94 5.20
C MET A 593 -3.98 -4.76 6.68
N GLY A 594 -3.68 -5.77 7.51
CA GLY A 594 -3.88 -5.69 8.96
C GLY A 594 -3.11 -4.51 9.58
N ARG A 595 -1.85 -4.32 9.17
CA ARG A 595 -1.05 -3.17 9.63
C ARG A 595 -1.64 -1.83 9.21
N ALA A 596 -2.03 -1.69 7.95
CA ALA A 596 -2.64 -0.44 7.45
C ALA A 596 -3.93 -0.08 8.22
N SER A 597 -4.76 -1.09 8.52
CA SER A 597 -5.97 -0.94 9.34
C SER A 597 -5.66 -0.54 10.78
N VAL A 598 -4.68 -1.17 11.42
CA VAL A 598 -4.25 -0.83 12.79
C VAL A 598 -3.65 0.57 12.87
N GLU A 599 -2.81 0.96 11.91
CA GLU A 599 -2.22 2.29 11.82
C GLU A 599 -3.32 3.37 11.78
N ARG A 600 -4.26 3.25 10.84
CA ARG A 600 -5.35 4.21 10.68
C ARG A 600 -6.29 4.26 11.87
N ARG A 601 -6.77 3.11 12.36
CA ARG A 601 -7.69 3.06 13.51
C ARG A 601 -7.06 3.63 14.79
N ARG A 602 -5.74 3.42 14.97
CA ARG A 602 -5.01 4.01 16.09
C ARG A 602 -4.97 5.53 15.97
N TRP A 603 -4.53 6.04 14.82
CA TRP A 603 -4.48 7.48 14.57
C TRP A 603 -5.88 8.12 14.73
N GLU A 604 -6.92 7.53 14.15
CA GLU A 604 -8.30 8.01 14.27
C GLU A 604 -8.78 8.00 15.73
N GLY A 605 -8.44 6.96 16.51
CA GLY A 605 -8.77 6.87 17.93
C GLY A 605 -8.06 7.90 18.81
N GLU A 606 -6.85 8.32 18.43
CA GLU A 606 -6.11 9.41 19.05
C GLU A 606 -6.75 10.77 18.67
N GLU A 607 -7.02 10.99 17.39
CA GLU A 607 -7.58 12.24 16.86
C GLU A 607 -9.04 12.51 17.26
N ARG A 608 -9.87 11.46 17.42
CA ARG A 608 -11.29 11.61 17.79
C ARG A 608 -11.49 12.32 19.14
N ARG A 609 -10.46 12.34 19.99
CA ARG A 609 -10.51 13.01 21.31
C ARG A 609 -10.39 14.53 21.21
N TYR A 610 -9.87 15.03 20.09
CA TYR A 610 -9.67 16.45 19.85
C TYR A 610 -10.83 17.03 19.03
N VAL A 611 -11.02 18.35 19.13
CA VAL A 611 -12.02 19.10 18.34
C VAL A 611 -13.43 18.49 18.42
N GLY A 612 -13.80 17.91 19.56
CA GLY A 612 -15.11 17.28 19.76
C GLY A 612 -15.42 16.11 18.81
N GLY A 613 -14.42 15.49 18.20
CA GLY A 613 -14.60 14.40 17.22
C GLY A 613 -14.98 14.85 15.82
N MET A 614 -14.83 16.14 15.49
CA MET A 614 -15.07 16.66 14.13
C MET A 614 -14.19 15.92 13.09
N GLY A 615 -14.79 15.62 11.94
CA GLY A 615 -14.12 14.85 10.88
C GLY A 615 -13.75 13.43 11.29
N SER A 616 -14.41 12.85 12.30
CA SER A 616 -14.29 11.43 12.62
C SER A 616 -15.37 10.62 11.92
N GLU A 617 -15.07 9.36 11.66
CA GLU A 617 -16.03 8.47 11.04
C GLU A 617 -17.19 8.19 12.02
N LYS A 618 -18.42 8.33 11.52
CA LYS A 618 -19.62 7.98 12.26
C LYS A 618 -19.61 6.46 12.41
N ARG A 619 -19.75 5.95 13.65
CA ARG A 619 -19.95 4.52 13.83
C ARG A 619 -21.32 4.18 13.29
N ASP A 620 -21.36 3.39 12.21
CA ASP A 620 -22.57 2.65 11.88
C ASP A 620 -22.84 1.71 13.06
N TYR A 621 -23.79 2.09 13.92
CA TYR A 621 -24.43 1.14 14.81
C TYR A 621 -25.27 0.23 13.91
N SER A 622 -24.63 -0.81 13.39
CA SER A 622 -25.30 -1.94 12.75
C SER A 622 -25.37 -3.11 13.72
#